data_AF-A0A7J4PC48-F1
#
_entry.id   AF-A0A7J4PC48-F1
#
_cell.length_a   1.000
_cell.length_b   1.000
_cell.length_c   1.000
_cell.angle_alpha   90.00
_cell.angle_beta   90.00
_cell.angle_gamma   90.00
#
_symmetry.space_group_name_H-M   'P 1'
#
loop_
_entity.id
_entity.type
_entity.pdbx_description
1 polymer ?
#
loop_
_entity_poly.entity_id
_entity_poly.type
_entity_poly.pdbx_seq_one_letter_code
_entity_poly.pdbx_strand_id
1 'polypeptide(L)' 'MRKVKIEPATELKIKGILGFIRRKVTPFGNGAKVDCPKEFLGKMVYLVIAKNK' A
#
# COMPACT_ATOMS: atom_id res chain seq x y z
N MET A 1 -12.97 7.76 1.16
CA MET A 1 -12.45 6.81 0.17
C MET A 1 -13.60 6.05 -0.46
N ARG A 2 -13.62 5.94 -1.80
CA ARG A 2 -14.44 4.92 -2.48
C ARG A 2 -13.93 3.54 -2.04
N LYS A 3 -14.81 2.55 -1.86
CA LYS A 3 -14.40 1.17 -1.52
C LYS A 3 -13.43 0.67 -2.59
N VAL A 4 -12.19 0.42 -2.22
CA VAL A 4 -11.20 -0.21 -3.10
C VAL A 4 -11.55 -1.70 -3.14
N LYS A 5 -11.84 -2.24 -4.33
CA LYS A 5 -12.05 -3.68 -4.48
C LYS A 5 -10.71 -4.38 -4.31
N ILE A 6 -10.64 -5.35 -3.41
CA ILE A 6 -9.47 -6.19 -3.23
C ILE A 6 -9.79 -7.55 -3.82
N GLU A 7 -8.97 -7.95 -4.78
CA GLU A 7 -8.95 -9.31 -5.31
C GLU A 7 -7.98 -10.12 -4.43
N PRO A 8 -8.44 -11.19 -3.76
CA PRO A 8 -7.57 -12.01 -2.93
C PRO A 8 -6.53 -12.71 -3.82
N ALA A 9 -5.26 -12.43 -3.57
CA ALA A 9 -4.14 -13.04 -4.27
C ALA A 9 -3.07 -13.48 -3.27
N THR A 10 -2.44 -14.62 -3.53
CA THR A 10 -1.34 -15.16 -2.73
C THR A 10 0.04 -14.71 -3.24
N GLU A 11 0.12 -14.29 -4.50
CA GLU A 11 1.35 -13.82 -5.14
C GLU A 11 1.09 -12.51 -5.91
N LEU A 12 2.04 -11.58 -5.83
CA LEU A 12 2.04 -10.31 -6.57
C LEU A 12 3.38 -10.15 -7.31
N LYS A 13 3.34 -10.12 -8.64
CA LYS A 13 4.51 -9.89 -9.50
C LYS A 13 4.39 -8.55 -10.23
N ILE A 14 5.28 -7.61 -9.94
CA ILE A 14 5.30 -6.27 -10.56
C ILE A 14 6.69 -6.03 -11.17
N LYS A 15 6.74 -5.57 -12.43
CA LYS A 15 7.98 -5.17 -13.13
C LYS A 15 8.08 -3.65 -13.25
N GLY A 16 9.30 -3.11 -13.32
CA GLY A 16 9.53 -1.67 -13.55
C GLY A 16 9.35 -0.78 -12.32
N ILE A 17 9.53 -1.33 -11.12
CA ILE A 17 9.42 -0.57 -9.87
C ILE A 17 10.72 0.18 -9.55
N LEU A 18 10.61 1.28 -8.82
CA LEU A 18 11.74 1.93 -8.14
C LEU A 18 12.09 1.20 -6.84
N GLY A 19 11.08 0.66 -6.17
CA GLY A 19 11.24 -0.09 -4.93
C GLY A 19 9.91 -0.34 -4.24
N PHE A 20 9.98 -0.83 -3.01
CA PHE A 20 8.80 -1.04 -2.17
C PHE A 20 9.10 -0.77 -0.69
N ILE A 21 8.07 -0.41 0.07
CA ILE A 21 8.13 -0.19 1.52
C ILE A 21 7.24 -1.22 2.18
N ARG A 22 7.77 -1.96 3.16
CA ARG A 22 7.01 -2.85 4.03
C ARG A 22 6.83 -2.20 5.40
N ARG A 23 5.59 -1.87 5.76
CA ARG A 23 5.28 -1.26 7.07
C ARG A 23 3.95 -1.76 7.63
N LYS A 24 3.77 -1.58 8.94
CA LYS A 24 2.49 -1.75 9.63
C LYS A 24 1.68 -0.47 9.51
N VAL A 25 0.38 -0.59 9.23
CA VAL A 25 -0.52 0.58 9.18
C VAL A 25 -0.77 1.10 10.60
N THR A 26 -0.40 2.35 10.86
CA THR A 26 -0.64 3.07 12.12
C THR A 26 -1.49 4.32 11.88
N PRO A 27 -2.17 4.87 12.92
CA PRO A 27 -2.85 6.14 12.83
C PRO A 27 -1.92 7.28 12.35
N PHE A 28 -2.54 8.29 11.76
CA PHE A 28 -1.87 9.31 10.96
C PHE A 28 -0.89 10.21 11.73
N GLY A 29 0.26 10.57 11.13
CA GLY A 29 1.23 11.57 11.61
C GLY A 29 1.75 12.49 10.47
N ASN A 30 2.63 13.45 10.78
CA ASN A 30 3.04 14.61 9.93
C ASN A 30 3.75 14.32 8.56
N GLY A 31 3.71 13.09 8.04
CA GLY A 31 4.35 12.70 6.77
C GLY A 31 3.44 12.75 5.54
N ALA A 32 4.03 12.57 4.35
CA ALA A 32 3.32 12.40 3.09
C ALA A 32 2.35 11.20 3.17
N LYS A 33 1.11 11.38 2.71
CA LYS A 33 0.02 10.42 2.90
C LYS A 33 -0.14 9.50 1.69
N VAL A 34 0.05 8.20 1.87
CA VAL A 34 -0.56 7.22 0.98
C VAL A 34 -1.81 6.68 1.65
N ASP A 35 -2.92 6.85 0.95
CA ASP A 35 -4.26 6.58 1.40
C ASP A 35 -4.50 5.06 1.56
N CYS A 36 -4.50 4.55 2.79
CA CYS A 36 -4.84 3.16 3.13
C CYS A 36 -6.22 3.08 3.81
N PRO A 37 -7.17 2.27 3.32
CA PRO A 37 -8.47 2.12 3.97
C PRO A 37 -8.37 1.64 5.43
N LYS A 38 -9.24 2.17 6.30
CA LYS A 38 -9.21 1.89 7.75
C LYS A 38 -9.35 0.41 8.09
N GLU A 39 -9.96 -0.40 7.23
CA GLU A 39 -10.10 -1.85 7.38
C GLU A 39 -8.75 -2.62 7.37
N PHE A 40 -7.64 -1.97 6.98
CA PHE A 40 -6.29 -2.52 7.02
C PHE A 40 -5.45 -2.03 8.20
N LEU A 41 -6.03 -1.26 9.14
CA LEU A 41 -5.33 -0.86 10.37
C LEU A 41 -4.76 -2.08 11.10
N GLY A 42 -3.51 -1.98 11.55
CA GLY A 42 -2.80 -3.07 12.23
C GLY A 42 -2.28 -4.18 11.32
N LYS A 43 -2.62 -4.22 10.03
CA LYS A 43 -2.09 -5.19 9.07
C LYS A 43 -0.74 -4.74 8.51
N MET A 44 0.02 -5.71 8.00
CA MET A 44 1.23 -5.45 7.23
C MET A 44 0.85 -5.11 5.79
N VAL A 45 1.40 -4.02 5.28
CA VAL A 45 1.17 -3.55 3.91
C VAL A 45 2.48 -3.37 3.17
N TYR A 46 2.42 -3.61 1.87
CA TYR A 46 3.48 -3.30 0.92
C TYR A 46 3.03 -2.10 0.07
N LEU A 47 3.83 -1.04 0.08
CA LEU A 47 3.68 0.11 -0.81
C LEU A 47 4.70 -0.05 -1.92
N VAL A 48 4.24 -0.19 -3.16
CA VAL A 48 5.11 -0.34 -4.31
C VAL A 48 5.22 1.00 -5.03
N ILE A 49 6.45 1.46 -5.21
CA ILE A 49 6.74 2.72 -5.90
C ILE A 49 7.07 2.37 -7.35
N ALA A 50 6.17 2.68 -8.28
CA ALA A 50 6.41 2.50 -9.70
C ALA A 50 7.31 3.63 -10.25
N LYS A 51 8.08 3.35 -11.30
CA LYS A 51 8.65 4.42 -12.13
C LYS A 51 7.48 5.14 -12.80
N ASN A 52 7.36 6.46 -12.61
CA ASN A 52 6.45 7.25 -13.45
C ASN A 52 6.92 7.10 -14.91
N LYS A 53 5.96 6.83 -15.80
CA LYS A 53 6.15 7.06 -17.22
C LYS A 53 6.18 8.56 -17.49
#